data_AF-A0AAV5M037-F1
#
_entry.id   AF-A0AAV5M037-F1
#
_cell.length_a   1.000
_cell.length_b   1.000
_cell.length_c   1.000
_cell.angle_alpha   90.00
_cell.angle_beta   90.00
_cell.angle_gamma   90.00
#
_symmetry.space_group_name_H-M   'P 1'
#
loop_
_entity.id
_entity.type
_entity.pdbx_description
1 polymer ?
#
loop_
_entity_poly.entity_id
_entity_poly.type
_entity_poly.pdbx_seq_one_letter_code
_entity_poly.pdbx_strand_id
1 'polypeptide(L)'
;MASGSLQSRDAGSWTPKQNKLFEKALALYDKDTPDRWQNVAKAVGGKTAEEVKRHYEILIEDLKHIEAGRIPIPNYKSSDSSINGD
;
A
#
# COMPACT_ATOMS: atom_id res chain seq x y z
N MET A 1 20.63 31.50 -13.96
CA MET A 1 21.13 30.43 -13.08
C MET A 1 20.03 29.39 -12.92
N ALA A 2 20.42 28.14 -12.70
CA ALA A 2 19.75 26.90 -13.11
C ALA A 2 18.30 26.65 -12.67
N SER A 3 17.56 26.05 -13.61
CA SER A 3 16.44 25.10 -13.51
C SER A 3 15.98 24.71 -12.11
N GLY A 4 14.81 25.23 -11.72
CA GLY A 4 14.06 24.79 -10.55
C GLY A 4 13.39 23.45 -10.81
N SER A 5 14.08 22.39 -10.41
CA SER A 5 13.55 21.12 -9.90
C SER A 5 12.34 20.52 -10.62
N LEU A 6 12.62 19.80 -11.71
CA LEU A 6 11.84 18.62 -12.09
C LEU A 6 12.09 17.51 -11.06
N GLN A 7 11.69 17.71 -9.80
CA GLN A 7 11.61 16.63 -8.82
C GLN A 7 10.39 15.79 -9.16
N SER A 8 10.58 14.92 -10.15
CA SER A 8 10.14 13.53 -10.14
C SER A 8 8.75 13.28 -9.55
N ARG A 9 7.70 13.88 -10.13
CA ARG A 9 6.32 13.47 -9.83
C ARG A 9 6.03 12.04 -10.31
N ASP A 10 6.87 11.51 -11.20
CA ASP A 10 6.65 10.23 -11.88
C ASP A 10 7.55 9.07 -11.37
N ALA A 11 8.55 9.35 -10.52
CA ALA A 11 9.37 8.30 -9.88
C ALA A 11 8.79 7.81 -8.54
N GLY A 12 7.99 8.64 -7.86
CA GLY A 12 7.55 8.42 -6.48
C GLY A 12 6.20 7.70 -6.30
N SER A 13 5.38 7.56 -7.34
CA SER A 13 4.05 6.93 -7.22
C SER A 13 4.15 5.42 -7.46
N TRP A 14 3.50 4.62 -6.60
CA TRP A 14 3.41 3.17 -6.74
C TRP A 14 2.29 2.81 -7.72
N THR A 15 2.65 2.15 -8.82
CA THR A 15 1.62 1.64 -9.73
C THR A 15 0.89 0.43 -9.11
N PRO A 16 -0.35 0.13 -9.52
CA PRO A 16 -1.07 -1.06 -9.04
C PRO A 16 -0.30 -2.35 -9.28
N LYS A 17 0.42 -2.44 -10.40
CA LYS A 17 1.28 -3.59 -10.73
C LYS A 17 2.45 -3.71 -9.75
N GLN A 18 3.14 -2.60 -9.45
CA GLN A 18 4.24 -2.61 -8.48
C GLN A 18 3.73 -2.94 -7.08
N ASN A 19 2.59 -2.39 -6.66
CA ASN A 19 2.00 -2.69 -5.36
C ASN A 19 1.66 -4.19 -5.23
N LYS A 20 1.09 -4.80 -6.28
CA LYS A 20 0.81 -6.24 -6.30
C LYS A 20 2.10 -7.09 -6.23
N LEU A 21 3.18 -6.66 -6.88
CA LEU A 21 4.48 -7.34 -6.79
C LEU A 21 5.08 -7.18 -5.39
N PHE A 22 4.93 -6.00 -4.79
CA PHE A 22 5.38 -5.71 -3.44
C PHE A 22 4.68 -6.60 -2.40
N GLU A 23 3.36 -6.71 -2.43
CA GLU A 23 2.61 -7.60 -1.53
C GLU A 23 3.05 -9.06 -1.67
N LYS A 24 3.22 -9.55 -2.90
CA LYS A 24 3.75 -10.90 -3.16
C LYS A 24 5.17 -11.08 -2.61
N ALA A 25 6.01 -10.08 -2.79
CA ALA A 25 7.38 -10.11 -2.30
C ALA A 25 7.44 -10.07 -0.77
N LEU A 26 6.55 -9.34 -0.10
CA LEU A 26 6.43 -9.37 1.37
C LEU A 26 6.02 -10.74 1.91
N ALA A 27 5.21 -11.49 1.16
CA ALA A 27 4.82 -12.85 1.51
C ALA A 27 5.97 -13.86 1.31
N LEU A 28 6.87 -13.60 0.37
CA LEU A 28 8.03 -14.45 0.09
C LEU A 28 9.22 -14.14 1.03
N TYR A 29 9.45 -12.85 1.29
CA TYR A 29 10.53 -12.36 2.14
C TYR A 29 9.92 -11.86 3.45
N ASP A 30 9.94 -12.75 4.44
CA ASP A 30 9.42 -12.50 5.77
C ASP A 30 10.32 -11.55 6.58
N LYS A 31 10.01 -11.36 7.87
CA LYS A 31 10.73 -10.43 8.74
C LYS A 31 12.15 -10.89 9.10
N ASP A 32 12.40 -12.20 9.07
CA ASP A 32 13.69 -12.80 9.43
C ASP A 32 14.62 -12.94 8.22
N THR A 33 14.13 -12.61 7.01
CA THR A 33 14.92 -12.59 5.78
C THR A 33 16.02 -11.52 5.85
N PRO A 34 17.32 -11.87 5.69
CA PRO A 34 18.40 -10.89 5.57
C PRO A 34 18.24 -10.08 4.28
N ASP A 35 18.62 -8.80 4.32
CA ASP A 35 18.51 -7.88 3.19
C ASP A 35 17.10 -7.84 2.56
N ARG A 36 16.07 -8.03 3.40
CA ARG A 36 14.66 -8.11 3.01
C ARG A 36 14.27 -7.04 2.00
N TRP A 37 14.60 -5.78 2.31
CA TRP A 37 14.19 -4.64 1.49
C TRP A 37 14.89 -4.61 0.14
N GLN A 38 16.14 -5.03 0.07
CA GLN A 38 16.88 -5.18 -1.18
C GLN A 38 16.27 -6.30 -2.04
N ASN A 39 15.87 -7.42 -1.43
CA ASN A 39 15.23 -8.53 -2.14
C ASN A 39 13.84 -8.15 -2.66
N VAL A 40 13.04 -7.44 -1.86
CA VAL A 40 11.74 -6.92 -2.28
C VAL A 40 11.89 -5.89 -3.40
N ALA A 41 12.84 -4.96 -3.29
CA ALA A 41 13.11 -3.96 -4.33
C ALA A 41 13.48 -4.62 -5.67
N LYS A 42 14.32 -5.66 -5.64
CA LYS A 42 14.65 -6.47 -6.83
C LYS A 42 13.42 -7.15 -7.43
N ALA A 43 12.52 -7.68 -6.60
CA ALA A 43 11.32 -8.36 -7.05
C ALA A 43 10.26 -7.41 -7.64
N VAL A 44 10.14 -6.20 -7.08
CA VAL A 44 9.21 -5.16 -7.56
C VAL A 44 9.72 -4.54 -8.87
N GLY A 45 11.03 -4.27 -8.95
CA GLY A 45 11.66 -3.60 -10.08
C GLY A 45 11.36 -2.09 -10.13
N GLY A 46 12.39 -1.29 -10.41
CA GLY A 46 12.26 0.16 -10.55
C GLY A 46 11.93 0.90 -9.24
N LYS A 47 12.20 0.29 -8.09
CA LYS A 47 12.15 0.90 -6.75
C LYS A 47 13.43 0.59 -5.98
N THR A 48 13.85 1.49 -5.10
CA THR A 48 14.98 1.24 -4.20
C THR A 48 14.53 0.56 -2.90
N ALA A 49 15.48 0.01 -2.14
CA ALA A 49 15.19 -0.60 -0.85
C ALA A 49 14.58 0.41 0.14
N GLU A 50 15.01 1.67 0.08
CA GLU A 50 14.50 2.76 0.91
C GLU A 50 13.05 3.12 0.54
N GLU A 51 12.72 3.17 -0.76
CA GLU A 51 11.35 3.41 -1.22
C GLU A 51 10.41 2.28 -0.81
N VAL A 52 10.87 1.03 -0.91
CA VAL A 52 10.13 -0.16 -0.45
C VAL A 52 9.90 -0.10 1.05
N LYS A 53 10.93 0.22 1.84
CA LYS A 53 10.81 0.32 3.29
C LYS A 53 9.80 1.40 3.69
N ARG A 54 9.86 2.58 3.07
CA ARG A 54 8.90 3.67 3.31
C ARG A 54 7.47 3.23 2.98
N HIS A 55 7.28 2.55 1.86
CA HIS A 55 5.95 2.06 1.45
C HIS A 55 5.40 1.03 2.44
N TYR A 56 6.27 0.17 2.98
CA TYR A 56 5.89 -0.76 4.04
C TYR A 56 5.47 -0.06 5.34
N GLU A 57 6.19 0.99 5.75
CA GLU A 57 5.85 1.77 6.95
C GLU A 57 4.46 2.41 6.83
N ILE A 58 4.13 2.96 5.67
CA ILE A 58 2.79 3.50 5.36
C ILE A 58 1.73 2.41 5.44
N LEU A 59 1.98 1.23 4.85
CA LEU A 59 1.04 0.09 4.92
C LEU A 59 0.75 -0.31 6.37
N ILE A 60 1.77 -0.35 7.24
CA ILE A 60 1.58 -0.66 8.67
C ILE A 60 0.77 0.43 9.38
N GLU A 61 0.98 1.70 9.04
CA GLU A 61 0.20 2.80 9.59
C GLU A 61 -1.28 2.71 9.18
N ASP A 62 -1.56 2.41 7.91
CA ASP A 62 -2.94 2.22 7.42
C ASP A 62 -3.62 1.04 8.12
N LEU A 63 -2.94 -0.09 8.29
CA LEU A 63 -3.46 -1.24 9.03
C LEU A 63 -3.82 -0.89 10.47
N LYS A 64 -2.94 -0.15 11.17
CA LYS A 64 -3.21 0.32 12.53
C LYS A 64 -4.43 1.25 12.59
N HIS A 65 -4.60 2.11 11.59
CA HIS A 65 -5.78 2.98 11.52
C HIS A 65 -7.07 2.20 11.29
N ILE A 66 -7.03 1.15 10.47
CA ILE A 66 -8.15 0.22 10.26
C ILE A 66 -8.50 -0.51 11.56
N GLU A 67 -7.50 -1.11 12.23
CA GLU A 67 -7.69 -1.86 13.48
C GLU A 67 -8.18 -0.99 14.64
N ALA A 68 -7.74 0.27 14.69
CA ALA A 68 -8.21 1.24 15.67
C ALA A 68 -9.65 1.72 15.43
N GLY A 69 -10.36 1.18 14.44
CA GLY A 69 -11.74 1.54 14.12
C GLY A 69 -11.89 2.98 13.60
N ARG A 70 -10.79 3.61 13.13
CA ARG A 70 -10.82 4.98 12.61
C ARG A 70 -11.26 5.08 11.16
N ILE A 71 -11.45 3.95 10.48
CA ILE A 71 -12.13 3.96 9.18
C ILE A 71 -13.64 3.86 9.44
N PRO A 72 -14.42 4.91 9.09
CA PRO A 72 -15.86 4.81 9.16
C PRO A 72 -16.32 3.68 8.22
N ILE A 73 -16.98 2.68 8.79
CA ILE A 73 -17.65 1.64 8.03
C ILE A 73 -18.60 2.31 7.02
N PRO A 74 -18.48 2.01 5.71
CA PRO A 74 -19.41 2.53 4.72
C PRO A 74 -20.83 2.14 5.13
N ASN A 75 -21.74 3.12 5.20
CA ASN A 75 -23.14 2.88 5.52
C ASN A 75 -23.82 2.19 4.31
N TYR A 76 -23.65 0.88 4.21
CA TYR A 76 -24.45 0.04 3.33
C TYR A 76 -25.85 -0.04 3.92
N LYS A 77 -26.69 0.94 3.57
CA LYS A 77 -28.13 0.86 3.85
C LYS A 77 -28.66 -0.38 3.14
N SER A 78 -28.82 -1.49 3.86
CA SER A 78 -29.69 -2.57 3.44
C SER A 78 -31.07 -1.95 3.30
N SER A 79 -31.55 -1.85 2.06
CA SER A 79 -32.96 -1.62 1.78
C SER A 79 -33.69 -2.84 2.33
N ASP A 80 -34.12 -2.76 3.59
CA ASP A 80 -35.14 -3.64 4.15
C ASP A 80 -36.39 -3.39 3.30
N SER A 81 -36.60 -4.27 2.33
CA SER A 81 -37.83 -4.34 1.56
C SER A 81 -38.93 -4.70 2.55
N SER A 82 -39.62 -3.68 3.07
CA SER A 82 -40.83 -3.84 3.86
C SER A 82 -41.90 -4.49 2.98
N ILE A 83 -41.96 -5.82 3.03
CA ILE A 83 -43.12 -6.59 2.57
C ILE A 83 -44.25 -6.38 3.58
N ASN A 84 -45.00 -5.29 3.45
CA ASN A 84 -46.29 -5.18 4.13
C ASN A 84 -47.32 -5.92 3.27
N GLY A 85 -47.74 -7.09 3.74
CA GLY A 85 -48.95 -7.74 3.28
C GLY A 85 -50.14 -7.24 4.08
N ASP A 86 -51.09 -6.62 3.38
CA ASP A 86 -52.50 -6.50 3.75
C ASP A 86 -53.33 -6.75 2.48
#